data_AF-A0A945EDW5-F1
#
_entry.id   AF-A0A945EDW5-F1
#
_cell.length_a   1.000
_cell.length_b   1.000
_cell.length_c   1.000
_cell.angle_alpha   90.00
_cell.angle_beta   90.00
_cell.angle_gamma   90.00
#
_symmetry.space_group_name_H-M   'P 1'
#
loop_
_entity.id
_entity.type
_entity.pdbx_description
1 polymer ?
#
loop_
_entity_poly.entity_id
_entity_poly.type
_entity_poly.pdbx_seq_one_letter_code
_entity_poly.pdbx_strand_id
1 'polypeptide(L)' 'MLAMLDDKGAKYPAEHNVGHLYEAENSLQNFYKKLDPTNTFNPGIGKMSKYQGHCSCCHS' A
#
# COMPACT_ATOMS: atom_id res chain seq x y z
N MET A 1 -15.53 9.53 9.46
CA MET A 1 -16.17 8.24 9.16
C MET A 1 -15.19 7.09 9.30
N LEU A 2 -14.07 7.05 8.55
CA LEU A 2 -13.05 6.01 8.70
C LEU A 2 -12.39 5.98 10.10
N ALA A 3 -12.04 7.14 10.66
CA ALA A 3 -11.43 7.22 12.00
C ALA A 3 -12.29 6.62 13.14
N MET A 4 -13.63 6.63 13.01
CA MET A 4 -14.54 6.01 14.01
C MET A 4 -14.61 4.48 13.90
N LEU A 5 -14.20 3.96 12.75
CA LEU A 5 -14.16 2.53 12.47
C LEU A 5 -12.80 1.94 12.87
N ASP A 6 -11.72 2.69 12.65
CA ASP A 6 -10.38 2.38 13.18
C ASP A 6 -10.39 2.29 14.71
N ASP A 7 -11.06 3.22 15.38
CA ASP A 7 -11.21 3.23 16.85
C ASP A 7 -11.98 1.99 17.38
N LYS A 8 -12.82 1.39 16.54
CA LYS A 8 -13.54 0.14 16.83
C LYS A 8 -12.74 -1.11 16.42
N GLY A 9 -11.50 -0.95 15.96
CA GLY A 9 -10.63 -2.04 15.48
C GLY A 9 -11.14 -2.74 14.23
N ALA A 10 -12.07 -2.12 13.52
CA ALA A 10 -12.71 -2.73 12.37
C ALA A 10 -11.83 -2.52 11.13
N LYS A 11 -11.46 -3.63 10.48
CA LYS A 11 -10.59 -3.63 9.31
C LYS A 11 -11.39 -3.37 8.05
N TYR A 12 -10.95 -2.41 7.24
CA TYR A 12 -11.56 -2.09 5.96
C TYR A 12 -10.50 -1.95 4.86
N PRO A 13 -10.84 -2.31 3.61
CA PRO A 13 -12.09 -2.96 3.16
C PRO A 13 -12.05 -4.48 3.31
N ALA A 14 -13.15 -5.06 3.80
CA ALA A 14 -13.22 -6.49 4.13
C ALA A 14 -13.20 -7.42 2.89
N GLU A 15 -13.78 -6.99 1.78
CA GLU A 15 -13.98 -7.81 0.56
C GLU A 15 -13.26 -7.27 -0.69
N HIS A 16 -12.89 -5.98 -0.71
CA HIS A 16 -12.41 -5.31 -1.93
C HIS A 16 -10.89 -5.05 -2.01
N ASN A 17 -10.10 -5.45 -1.00
CA ASN A 17 -8.67 -5.11 -0.87
C ASN A 17 -8.40 -3.58 -0.89
N VAL A 18 -7.21 -3.13 -0.55
CA VAL A 18 -6.94 -1.72 -0.25
C VAL A 18 -6.99 -0.80 -1.48
N GLY A 19 -6.71 -1.34 -2.67
CA GLY A 19 -6.57 -0.55 -3.90
C GLY A 19 -5.61 0.63 -3.70
N HIS A 20 -5.91 1.79 -4.28
CA HIS A 20 -5.19 3.05 -4.00
C HIS A 20 -5.94 3.98 -3.03
N LEU A 21 -7.13 3.57 -2.58
CA LEU A 21 -8.05 4.39 -1.80
C LEU A 21 -7.80 4.27 -0.30
N TYR A 22 -7.39 3.08 0.14
CA TYR A 22 -7.16 2.76 1.54
C TYR A 22 -5.69 2.56 1.82
N GLU A 23 -5.29 2.87 3.05
CA GLU A 23 -3.95 2.61 3.54
C GLU A 23 -3.80 1.11 3.81
N ALA A 24 -2.69 0.52 3.36
CA ALA A 24 -2.40 -0.87 3.66
C ALA A 24 -1.88 -1.02 5.09
N GLU A 25 -2.35 -2.04 5.78
CA GLU A 25 -1.79 -2.47 7.06
C GLU A 25 -0.30 -2.82 6.94
N ASN A 26 0.48 -2.62 8.00
CA ASN A 26 1.93 -2.86 8.01
C ASN A 26 2.31 -4.28 7.53
N SER A 27 1.54 -5.30 7.93
CA SER A 27 1.77 -6.67 7.48
C SER A 27 1.59 -6.84 5.97
N LEU A 28 0.58 -6.17 5.39
CA LEU A 28 0.29 -6.21 3.97
C LEU A 28 1.33 -5.41 3.17
N GLN A 29 1.76 -4.26 3.67
CA GLN A 29 2.86 -3.50 3.08
C GLN A 29 4.16 -4.32 3.04
N ASN A 30 4.49 -5.02 4.12
CA ASN A 30 5.67 -5.88 4.20
C ASN A 30 5.58 -7.06 3.23
N PHE A 31 4.38 -7.65 3.11
CA PHE A 31 4.13 -8.68 2.11
C PHE A 31 4.36 -8.17 0.69
N TYR A 32 3.81 -7.00 0.33
CA TYR A 32 4.00 -6.41 -0.99
C TYR A 32 5.47 -6.07 -1.28
N LYS A 33 6.21 -5.52 -0.32
CA LYS A 33 7.65 -5.26 -0.46
C LYS A 33 8.46 -6.54 -0.66
N LYS A 34 8.09 -7.64 -0.01
CA LYS A 34 8.75 -8.94 -0.19
C LYS A 34 8.45 -9.55 -1.56
N LEU A 35 7.23 -9.35 -2.07
CA LEU A 35 6.80 -9.88 -3.35
C LEU A 35 7.36 -9.09 -4.54
N ASP A 36 7.32 -7.76 -4.46
CA ASP A 36 7.85 -6.83 -5.46
C ASP A 36 8.78 -5.80 -4.81
N PRO A 37 10.05 -6.15 -4.58
CA PRO A 37 11.02 -5.26 -3.95
C PRO A 37 11.34 -4.02 -4.80
N THR A 38 11.03 -4.06 -6.10
CA THR A 38 11.30 -2.95 -7.02
C THR A 38 10.12 -1.99 -7.19
N ASN A 39 8.95 -2.32 -6.61
CA ASN A 39 7.72 -1.54 -6.76
C ASN A 39 7.37 -1.25 -8.24
N THR A 40 7.52 -2.27 -9.08
CA THR A 40 7.26 -2.21 -10.52
C THR A 40 5.82 -2.61 -10.85
N PHE A 41 5.26 -3.56 -10.09
CA PHE A 41 3.95 -4.12 -10.32
C PHE A 41 2.92 -3.47 -9.40
N ASN A 42 2.07 -2.62 -10.00
CA ASN A 42 1.04 -1.84 -9.32
C ASN A 42 1.55 -0.84 -8.26
N PRO A 43 2.46 0.08 -8.63
CA PRO A 43 2.99 1.07 -7.71
C PRO A 43 1.90 1.97 -7.13
N GLY A 44 2.01 2.26 -5.83
CA GLY A 44 1.07 3.11 -5.11
C GLY A 44 -0.09 2.39 -4.45
N ILE A 45 -0.18 1.06 -4.55
CA ILE A 45 -1.21 0.27 -3.87
C ILE A 45 -1.10 0.47 -2.35
N GLY A 46 -2.23 0.50 -1.65
CA GLY A 46 -2.26 0.68 -0.20
C GLY A 46 -1.78 2.06 0.26
N LYS A 47 -1.88 3.08 -0.59
CA LYS A 47 -1.26 4.41 -0.42
C LYS A 47 0.27 4.38 -0.23
N MET A 48 0.94 3.33 -0.72
CA MET A 48 2.39 3.24 -0.73
C MET A 48 3.02 4.13 -1.82
N SER A 49 4.35 4.11 -1.96
CA SER A 49 5.06 4.88 -2.99
C SER A 49 4.59 4.51 -4.40
N LYS A 50 4.47 5.52 -5.27
CA LYS A 50 4.19 5.35 -6.71
C LYS A 50 5.45 5.20 -7.56
N TYR A 51 6.62 5.31 -6.95
CA TYR A 51 7.90 5.30 -7.66
C TYR A 51 8.55 3.94 -7.58
N GLN A 52 9.11 3.50 -8.71
CA GLN A 52 9.93 2.30 -8.77
C GLN A 52 11.20 2.50 -7.94
N GLY A 53 11.60 1.45 -7.22
CA GLY A 53 12.81 1.47 -6.39
C GLY A 53 14.09 1.67 -7.20
N HIS A 54 14.10 1.24 -8.47
CA HIS A 54 15.25 1.32 -9.37
C HIS A 54 14.97 2.22 -10.59
N CYS A 55 14.16 3.27 -10.43
CA CYS A 55 13.94 4.19 -11.55
C CYS A 55 15.27 4.85 -11.95
N SER A 56 15.66 4.70 -13.22
CA SER A 56 16.79 5.44 -13.81
C SER A 56 16.61 6.96 -13.75
N CYS A 57 15.37 7.43 -13.52
CA CYS A 57 14.99 8.82 -13.39
C CYS A 57 15.35 9.51 -12.05
N CYS A 58 15.71 8.76 -11.01
CA CYS A 58 15.94 9.30 -9.65
C CYS A 58 17.42 9.48 -9.28
N HIS A 59 18.35 9.30 -10.22
CA HIS A 59 19.76 9.65 -10.03
C HIS A 59 19.94 11.14 -10.35
N SER A 60 19.68 12.00 -9.37
CA SER A 60 20.08 13.42 -9.39
C SER A 60 21.27 13.64 -8.47
#